data_AF-A0A9C9MZ44-F1
#
_entry.id   AF-A0A9C9MZ44-F1
#
_cell.length_a   1.000
_cell.length_b   1.000
_cell.length_c   1.000
_cell.angle_alpha   90.00
_cell.angle_beta   90.00
_cell.angle_gamma   90.00
#
_symmetry.space_group_name_H-M   'P 1'
#
loop_
_entity.id
_entity.type
_entity.pdbx_description
1 polymer ?
#
loop_
_entity_poly.entity_id
_entity_poly.type
_entity_poly.pdbx_seq_one_letter_code
_entity_poly.pdbx_strand_id
1 'polypeptide(L)'
;MNVISLFGITFIVAFFVETLIEFIFGKLFDHIAFLTPHKWLQMYLAIAAAIGLAFFYRLDLLYFIGVYLEVDWQPFADVSIVGLIISGIAIGKGSNYLHDIIRFLIGLKHQLPKPEEPA
;
A
#
# COMPACT_ATOMS: atom_id res chain seq x y z
N MET A 1 10.80 17.96 -5.04
CA MET A 1 9.69 17.77 -4.07
C MET A 1 10.28 17.20 -2.78
N ASN A 2 9.73 17.57 -1.62
CA ASN A 2 10.11 16.94 -0.35
C ASN A 2 9.72 15.45 -0.38
N VAL A 3 10.59 14.57 0.14
CA VAL A 3 10.35 13.12 0.24
C VAL A 3 9.06 12.81 1.00
N ILE A 4 8.72 13.61 2.01
CA ILE A 4 7.44 13.50 2.73
C ILE A 4 6.24 13.67 1.79
N SER A 5 6.33 14.60 0.83
CA SER A 5 5.29 14.79 -0.18
C SER A 5 5.19 13.59 -1.13
N LEU A 6 6.31 12.95 -1.46
CA LEU A 6 6.34 11.73 -2.28
C LEU A 6 5.70 10.54 -1.55
N PHE A 7 5.90 10.40 -0.25
CA PHE A 7 5.17 9.41 0.55
C PHE A 7 3.67 9.68 0.55
N GLY A 8 3.26 10.94 0.74
CA GLY A 8 1.84 11.32 0.70
C GLY A 8 1.18 11.00 -0.65
N ILE A 9 1.85 11.34 -1.76
CA ILE A 9 1.36 11.02 -3.11
C ILE A 9 1.31 9.49 -3.32
N THR A 10 2.35 8.76 -2.91
CA THR A 10 2.38 7.30 -3.05
C THR A 10 1.24 6.64 -2.26
N PHE A 11 0.93 7.13 -1.07
CA PHE A 11 -0.19 6.66 -0.26
C PHE A 11 -1.54 6.92 -0.94
N ILE A 12 -1.74 8.12 -1.48
CA ILE A 12 -2.95 8.47 -2.24
C ILE A 12 -3.08 7.56 -3.47
N VAL A 13 -1.99 7.34 -4.20
CA VAL A 13 -1.97 6.44 -5.36
C VAL A 13 -2.34 5.00 -4.95
N ALA A 14 -1.83 4.50 -3.83
CA ALA A 14 -2.20 3.17 -3.32
C ALA A 14 -3.71 3.03 -3.10
N PHE A 15 -4.31 4.02 -2.43
CA PHE A 15 -5.76 4.05 -2.22
C PHE A 15 -6.55 4.13 -3.54
N PHE A 16 -6.12 4.97 -4.48
CA PHE A 16 -6.80 5.12 -5.77
C PHE A 16 -6.71 3.86 -6.63
N VAL A 17 -5.56 3.20 -6.70
CA VAL A 17 -5.39 1.97 -7.49
C VAL A 17 -6.35 0.90 -7.02
N GLU A 18 -6.42 0.71 -5.71
CA GLU A 18 -7.28 -0.30 -5.12
C GLU A 18 -8.76 0.01 -5.33
N THR A 19 -9.18 1.24 -5.04
CA THR A 19 -10.57 1.67 -5.24
C THR A 19 -10.99 1.55 -6.71
N LEU A 20 -10.10 1.88 -7.64
CA LEU A 20 -10.36 1.77 -9.08
C LEU A 20 -10.52 0.32 -9.52
N ILE A 21 -9.62 -0.56 -9.07
CA ILE A 21 -9.66 -1.98 -9.41
C ILE A 21 -10.89 -2.65 -8.78
N GLU A 22 -11.22 -2.34 -7.53
CA GLU A 22 -12.45 -2.81 -6.90
C GLU A 22 -13.69 -2.27 -7.62
N PHE A 23 -13.70 -1.01 -8.05
CA PHE A 23 -14.86 -0.46 -8.77
C PHE A 23 -15.08 -1.15 -10.13
N ILE A 24 -13.99 -1.37 -10.89
CA ILE A 24 -14.06 -1.99 -12.23
C ILE A 24 -14.34 -3.48 -12.12
N PHE A 25 -13.58 -4.20 -11.29
CA PHE A 25 -13.61 -5.66 -11.23
C PHE A 25 -14.51 -6.19 -10.12
N GLY A 26 -14.70 -5.49 -9.00
CA GLY A 26 -15.65 -5.87 -7.94
C GLY A 26 -17.04 -6.12 -8.49
N LYS A 27 -17.60 -5.12 -9.18
CA LYS A 27 -18.92 -5.23 -9.83
C LYS A 27 -18.99 -6.33 -10.88
N LEU A 28 -17.91 -6.52 -11.64
CA LEU A 28 -17.84 -7.57 -12.67
C LEU A 28 -17.89 -8.97 -12.05
N PHE A 29 -17.18 -9.19 -10.94
CA PHE A 29 -17.14 -10.47 -10.24
C PHE A 29 -18.44 -10.77 -9.47
N ASP A 30 -19.18 -9.73 -9.07
CA ASP A 30 -20.49 -9.87 -8.44
C ASP A 30 -21.60 -10.18 -9.44
N HIS A 31 -21.46 -9.72 -10.69
CA HIS A 31 -22.45 -9.98 -11.75
C HIS A 31 -22.28 -11.37 -12.40
N ILE A 32 -21.07 -11.94 -12.35
CA ILE A 32 -20.73 -13.20 -13.02
C ILE A 32 -20.45 -14.26 -11.95
N ALA A 33 -21.43 -15.15 -11.71
CA ALA A 33 -21.35 -16.22 -10.69
C ALA A 33 -20.12 -17.14 -10.81
N PHE A 34 -19.56 -17.28 -12.02
CA PHE A 34 -18.33 -18.04 -12.26
C PHE A 34 -17.05 -17.35 -11.75
N LEU A 35 -17.03 -16.01 -11.76
CA LEU A 35 -15.88 -15.22 -11.32
C LEU A 35 -15.91 -14.96 -9.81
N THR A 36 -17.09 -15.02 -9.18
CA THR A 36 -17.27 -14.81 -7.74
C THR A 36 -16.31 -15.61 -6.83
N PRO A 37 -15.99 -16.90 -7.08
CA PRO A 37 -14.98 -17.61 -6.26
C PRO A 37 -13.54 -17.09 -6.44
N HIS A 38 -13.28 -16.28 -7.46
CA HIS A 38 -11.96 -15.82 -7.86
C HIS A 38 -11.68 -14.38 -7.42
N LYS A 39 -12.45 -13.81 -6.47
CA LYS A 39 -12.26 -12.43 -5.98
C LYS A 39 -10.83 -12.12 -5.55
N TRP A 40 -10.07 -13.13 -5.11
CA TRP A 40 -8.64 -13.01 -4.82
C TRP A 40 -7.81 -12.47 -6.02
N LEU A 41 -8.22 -12.70 -7.27
CA LEU A 41 -7.56 -12.15 -8.46
C LEU A 41 -7.59 -10.63 -8.51
N GLN A 42 -8.58 -9.98 -7.90
CA GLN A 42 -8.66 -8.51 -7.86
C GLN A 42 -7.42 -7.91 -7.20
N MET A 43 -6.92 -8.55 -6.14
CA MET A 43 -5.66 -8.16 -5.49
C MET A 43 -4.48 -8.25 -6.46
N TYR A 44 -4.38 -9.32 -7.25
CA TYR A 44 -3.28 -9.47 -8.20
C TYR A 44 -3.38 -8.48 -9.36
N LEU A 45 -4.60 -8.13 -9.79
CA LEU A 45 -4.82 -7.06 -10.77
C LEU A 45 -4.41 -5.70 -10.20
N ALA A 46 -4.72 -5.42 -8.94
CA ALA A 46 -4.28 -4.21 -8.26
C ALA A 46 -2.75 -4.14 -8.13
N ILE A 47 -2.10 -5.25 -7.78
CA ILE A 47 -0.64 -5.36 -7.73
C ILE A 47 -0.04 -5.13 -9.12
N ALA A 48 -0.56 -5.76 -10.17
CA ALA A 48 -0.05 -5.59 -11.53
C ALA A 48 -0.19 -4.13 -12.01
N ALA A 49 -1.34 -3.50 -11.78
CA ALA A 49 -1.56 -2.09 -12.08
C ALA A 49 -0.62 -1.18 -11.29
N ALA A 50 -0.47 -1.43 -9.98
CA ALA A 50 0.40 -0.67 -9.09
C ALA A 50 1.88 -0.80 -9.47
N ILE A 51 2.34 -1.98 -9.89
CA ILE A 51 3.69 -2.16 -10.46
C ILE A 51 3.85 -1.30 -11.71
N GLY A 52 2.89 -1.37 -12.66
CA GLY A 52 2.93 -0.52 -13.85
C GLY A 52 3.05 0.98 -13.53
N LEU A 53 2.28 1.45 -12.55
CA LEU A 53 2.35 2.84 -12.09
C LEU A 53 3.66 3.16 -11.36
N ALA A 54 4.18 2.24 -10.56
CA ALA A 54 5.46 2.40 -9.89
C ALA A 54 6.59 2.59 -10.92
N PHE A 55 6.60 1.79 -11.99
CA PHE A 55 7.55 1.96 -13.09
C PHE A 55 7.35 3.28 -13.84
N PHE A 56 6.10 3.63 -14.18
CA PHE A 56 5.80 4.84 -14.94
C PHE A 56 6.20 6.12 -14.19
N TYR A 57 5.89 6.20 -12.90
CA TYR A 57 6.17 7.37 -12.06
C TYR A 57 7.47 7.28 -11.27
N ARG A 58 8.23 6.18 -11.42
CA ARG A 58 9.44 5.87 -10.63
C ARG A 58 9.18 5.94 -9.12
N LEU A 59 8.06 5.38 -8.67
CA LEU A 59 7.72 5.30 -7.24
C LEU A 59 8.50 4.16 -6.60
N ASP A 60 9.71 4.45 -6.14
CA ASP A 60 10.54 3.53 -5.38
C ASP A 60 10.55 3.95 -3.90
N LEU A 61 9.68 3.32 -3.10
CA LEU A 61 9.56 3.51 -1.66
C LEU A 61 10.86 3.21 -0.92
N LEU A 62 11.65 2.23 -1.38
CA LEU A 62 12.92 1.88 -0.72
C LEU A 62 13.94 2.98 -0.93
N TYR A 63 14.04 3.49 -2.16
CA TYR A 63 14.83 4.68 -2.45
C TYR A 63 14.34 5.90 -1.65
N PHE A 64 13.03 6.17 -1.59
CA PHE A 64 12.50 7.29 -0.80
C PHE A 64 12.80 7.16 0.70
N ILE A 65 12.73 5.96 1.26
CA ILE A 65 13.12 5.70 2.66
C ILE A 65 14.62 5.94 2.83
N GLY A 66 15.45 5.48 1.90
CA GLY A 66 16.89 5.71 1.91
C GLY A 66 17.24 7.20 1.92
N VAL A 67 16.61 7.99 1.04
CA VAL A 67 16.80 9.45 0.99
C VAL A 67 16.30 10.12 2.28
N TYR A 68 15.16 9.69 2.82
CA TYR A 68 14.61 10.26 4.05
C TYR A 68 15.49 9.98 5.28
N LEU A 69 16.10 8.80 5.33
CA LEU A 69 16.97 8.36 6.43
C LEU A 69 18.45 8.69 6.20
N GLU A 70 18.79 9.40 5.11
CA GLU A 70 20.17 9.73 4.73
C GLU A 70 21.08 8.50 4.66
N VAL A 71 20.58 7.41 4.07
CA VAL A 71 21.31 6.13 3.95
C VAL A 71 22.13 6.11 2.66
N ASP A 72 23.46 6.08 2.80
CA ASP A 72 24.41 6.01 1.67
C ASP A 72 24.66 4.59 1.13
N TRP A 73 23.91 3.59 1.59
CA TRP A 73 24.05 2.22 1.08
C TRP A 73 23.55 2.14 -0.36
N GLN A 74 24.44 1.78 -1.29
CA GLN A 74 24.23 1.76 -2.75
C GLN A 74 22.85 1.23 -3.21
N PRO A 75 22.30 0.12 -2.64
CA PRO A 75 20.97 -0.38 -3.01
C PRO A 75 19.79 0.56 -2.72
N PHE A 76 19.96 1.56 -1.85
CA PHE A 76 18.97 2.60 -1.57
C PHE A 76 19.39 3.98 -2.08
N ALA A 77 20.59 4.12 -2.64
CA ALA A 77 21.13 5.38 -3.13
C ALA A 77 20.53 5.79 -4.49
N ASP A 78 20.01 4.84 -5.25
CA ASP A 78 19.40 5.05 -6.55
C ASP A 78 18.09 4.27 -6.70
N VAL A 79 17.21 4.73 -7.59
CA VAL A 79 16.00 4.01 -7.97
C VAL A 79 16.38 2.67 -8.59
N SER A 80 15.84 1.59 -8.06
CA SER A 80 16.17 0.23 -8.48
C SER A 80 14.94 -0.50 -9.02
N ILE A 81 15.13 -1.40 -10.00
CA ILE A 81 14.04 -2.25 -10.52
C ILE A 81 13.39 -3.06 -9.39
N VAL A 82 14.20 -3.56 -8.46
CA VAL A 82 13.73 -4.31 -7.29
C VAL A 82 12.87 -3.42 -6.40
N GLY A 83 13.33 -2.20 -6.11
CA GLY A 83 12.59 -1.21 -5.33
C GLY A 83 11.26 -0.83 -5.98
N LEU A 84 11.23 -0.64 -7.30
CA LEU A 84 10.00 -0.36 -8.06
C LEU A 84 8.99 -1.51 -7.98
N ILE A 85 9.44 -2.76 -8.11
CA ILE A 85 8.55 -3.94 -7.99
C ILE A 85 7.99 -4.05 -6.57
N ILE A 86 8.86 -3.97 -5.56
CA ILE A 86 8.45 -4.04 -4.15
C ILE A 86 7.47 -2.91 -3.82
N SER A 87 7.73 -1.71 -4.32
CA SER A 87 6.87 -0.54 -4.12
C SER A 87 5.52 -0.74 -4.80
N GLY A 88 5.49 -1.24 -6.04
CA GLY A 88 4.25 -1.60 -6.72
C GLY A 88 3.43 -2.64 -5.94
N ILE A 89 4.07 -3.67 -5.40
CA ILE A 89 3.40 -4.67 -4.55
C ILE A 89 2.85 -4.02 -3.28
N ALA A 90 3.61 -3.16 -2.61
CA ALA A 90 3.19 -2.46 -1.41
C ALA A 90 1.98 -1.54 -1.67
N ILE A 91 2.03 -0.76 -2.77
CA ILE A 91 0.96 0.12 -3.23
C ILE A 91 -0.30 -0.71 -3.55
N GLY A 92 -0.16 -1.79 -4.33
CA GLY A 92 -1.29 -2.63 -4.75
C GLY A 92 -1.94 -3.44 -3.62
N LYS A 93 -1.29 -3.56 -2.46
CA LYS A 93 -1.82 -4.21 -1.24
C LYS A 93 -2.28 -3.19 -0.18
N GLY A 94 -2.37 -1.91 -0.54
CA GLY A 94 -2.54 -0.78 0.38
C GLY A 94 -3.61 -0.98 1.47
N SER A 95 -4.86 -1.32 1.13
CA SER A 95 -5.93 -1.43 2.13
C SER A 95 -5.76 -2.61 3.06
N ASN A 96 -5.13 -3.70 2.61
CA ASN A 96 -4.85 -4.85 3.47
C ASN A 96 -3.90 -4.41 4.60
N TYR A 97 -2.83 -3.69 4.25
CA TYR A 97 -1.92 -3.14 5.25
C TYR A 97 -2.60 -2.10 6.15
N LEU A 98 -3.44 -1.23 5.60
CA LEU A 98 -4.19 -0.25 6.40
C LEU A 98 -5.17 -0.93 7.37
N HIS A 99 -5.89 -1.96 6.92
CA HIS A 99 -6.78 -2.76 7.76
C HIS A 99 -6.02 -3.44 8.90
N ASP A 100 -4.85 -4.01 8.60
CA ASP A 100 -4.01 -4.68 9.59
C ASP A 100 -3.45 -3.70 10.63
N ILE A 101 -3.01 -2.52 10.19
CA ILE A 101 -2.54 -1.44 11.08
C ILE A 101 -3.68 -0.94 11.97
N ILE A 102 -4.86 -0.69 11.42
CA ILE A 102 -6.03 -0.25 12.19
C ILE A 102 -6.43 -1.31 13.23
N ARG A 103 -6.46 -2.60 12.84
CA ARG A 103 -6.73 -3.70 13.78
C ARG A 103 -5.69 -3.77 14.89
N PHE A 104 -4.42 -3.61 14.56
CA PHE A 104 -3.32 -3.57 15.54
C PHE A 104 -3.48 -2.41 16.53
N LEU A 105 -3.74 -1.19 16.04
CA LEU A 105 -3.91 0.01 16.87
C LEU A 105 -5.15 -0.09 17.78
N ILE A 106 -6.26 -0.61 17.28
CA ILE A 106 -7.48 -0.84 18.08
C ILE A 106 -7.23 -1.93 19.13
N GLY A 107 -6.51 -3.01 18.77
CA GLY A 107 -6.12 -4.06 19.70
C GLY A 107 -5.25 -3.56 20.85
N LEU A 108 -4.29 -2.67 20.55
CA LEU A 108 -3.47 -1.97 21.54
C LEU A 108 -4.31 -1.14 22.52
N LYS A 109 -5.30 -0.38 22.02
CA LYS A 109 -6.20 0.41 22.86
C LYS A 109 -6.99 -0.45 23.86
N HIS A 110 -7.28 -1.70 23.53
CA HIS A 110 -8.00 -2.63 24.40
C HIS A 110 -7.12 -3.24 25.51
N GLN A 111 -5.79 -3.22 25.35
CA GLN A 111 -4.83 -3.77 26.31
C GLN A 111 -4.27 -2.70 27.26
N LEU A 112 -4.55 -1.41 27.04
CA LEU A 112 -4.15 -0.36 27.96
C LEU A 112 -4.95 -0.46 29.26
N PRO A 113 -4.28 -0.43 30.44
CA PRO A 113 -5.00 -0.37 31.71
C PRO A 113 -5.91 0.85 31.72
N LYS A 114 -7.16 0.68 32.18
CA LYS A 114 -8.07 1.80 32.35
C LYS A 114 -7.41 2.81 33.29
N PRO A 115 -7.44 4.12 32.97
CA PRO A 115 -6.94 5.13 33.90
C PRO A 115 -7.67 4.94 35.23
N GLU A 116 -6.91 4.82 36.32
CA GLU A 116 -7.46 4.77 37.66
C GLU A 116 -8.31 6.04 37.86
N GLU A 117 -9.62 5.86 38.07
CA GLU A 117 -10.50 6.98 38.39
C GLU A 117 -9.97 7.64 39.68
N PRO A 118 -9.69 8.96 39.67
CA PRO A 118 -9.32 9.64 40.89
C PRO A 118 -10.49 9.55 41.88
N ALA A 119 -10.20 8.96 43.04
CA ALA A 119 -11.13 8.79 44.17
C ALA A 119 -11.62 10.12 44.75
#